data_AF-A0A2E9CLJ7-F1
#
_entry.id   AF-A0A2E9CLJ7-F1
#
_cell.length_a   1.000
_cell.length_b   1.000
_cell.length_c   1.000
_cell.angle_alpha   90.00
_cell.angle_beta   90.00
_cell.angle_gamma   90.00
#
_symmetry.space_group_name_H-M   'P 1'
#
loop_
_entity.id
_entity.type
_entity.pdbx_description
1 polymer ?
#
loop_
_entity_poly.entity_id
_entity_poly.type
_entity_poly.pdbx_seq_one_letter_code
_entity_poly.pdbx_strand_id
1 'polypeptide(L)' 'MQVNQLTRAYRYDGIDLPVPPHLAGDPDALRAYHATLYPAITNAEMIDAGVSGTEHVTEYRRAVGTKG' A
#
# COMPACT_ATOMS: atom_id res chain seq x y z
N MET A 1 -3.90 -25.47 -6.65
CA MET A 1 -2.85 -24.47 -6.41
C MET A 1 -3.34 -23.56 -5.30
N GLN A 2 -2.83 -23.74 -4.08
CA GLN A 2 -3.24 -22.96 -2.92
C GLN A 2 -2.42 -21.66 -2.97
N VAL A 3 -3.04 -20.57 -3.41
CA VAL A 3 -2.39 -19.26 -3.39
C VAL A 3 -2.22 -18.93 -1.91
N ASN A 4 -0.99 -19.09 -1.40
CA ASN A 4 -0.63 -18.63 -0.07
C ASN A 4 -0.83 -17.12 -0.12
N GLN A 5 -1.99 -16.63 0.34
CA GLN A 5 -2.29 -15.22 0.44
C GLN A 5 -1.32 -14.67 1.48
N LEU A 6 -0.11 -14.29 1.06
CA LEU A 6 0.73 -13.43 1.88
C LEU A 6 -0.13 -12.20 2.18
N THR A 7 -0.42 -11.99 3.46
CA THR A 7 -1.13 -10.80 3.90
C THR A 7 -0.28 -9.61 3.46
N ARG A 8 -0.84 -8.78 2.58
CA ARG A 8 -0.16 -7.59 2.09
C ARG A 8 -0.47 -6.47 3.07
N ALA A 9 0.55 -5.93 3.70
CA ALA A 9 0.44 -4.73 4.50
C ALA A 9 0.80 -3.53 3.62
N TYR A 10 0.08 -2.42 3.77
CA TYR A 10 0.42 -1.19 3.09
C TYR A 10 0.79 -0.14 4.12
N ARG A 11 1.83 0.63 3.84
CA ARG A 11 2.28 1.74 4.68
C ARG A 11 2.29 3.02 3.89
N TYR A 12 2.09 4.14 4.58
CA TYR A 12 2.21 5.45 3.97
C TYR A 12 2.76 6.42 5.00
N ASP A 13 3.94 7.01 4.71
CA ASP A 13 4.54 8.02 5.58
C ASP A 13 4.75 7.52 7.02
N GLY A 14 5.08 6.22 7.16
CA GLY A 14 5.20 5.51 8.44
C GLY A 14 3.87 5.06 9.07
N ILE A 15 2.72 5.32 8.44
CA ILE A 15 1.39 4.92 8.93
C ILE A 15 0.98 3.60 8.29
N ASP A 16 0.64 2.60 9.09
CA ASP A 16 0.02 1.36 8.60
C ASP A 16 -1.40 1.64 8.08
N LEU A 17 -1.63 1.30 6.82
CA LEU A 17 -2.90 1.49 6.14
C LEU A 17 -3.80 0.27 6.31
N PRO A 18 -5.10 0.47 6.55
CA PRO A 18 -6.05 -0.63 6.65
C PRO A 18 -6.18 -1.35 5.30
N VAL A 19 -6.19 -2.68 5.33
CA VAL A 19 -6.36 -3.55 4.16
C VAL A 19 -7.61 -4.38 4.36
N PRO A 20 -8.77 -3.92 3.88
CA PRO A 20 -10.01 -4.67 4.04
C PRO A 20 -9.89 -6.02 3.33
N PRO A 21 -10.33 -7.13 3.94
CA PRO A 21 -10.15 -8.48 3.37
C PRO A 21 -10.85 -8.65 2.03
N HIS A 22 -11.93 -7.91 1.77
CA HIS A 22 -12.64 -7.89 0.48
C HIS A 22 -11.89 -7.12 -0.62
N LEU A 23 -10.94 -6.25 -0.27
CA LEU A 23 -10.08 -5.52 -1.21
C LEU A 23 -8.67 -6.12 -1.29
N ALA A 24 -8.29 -7.03 -0.39
CA ALA A 24 -6.95 -7.62 -0.35
C ALA A 24 -6.50 -8.29 -1.66
N GLY A 25 -7.44 -8.72 -2.50
CA GLY A 25 -7.19 -9.29 -3.82
C GLY A 25 -7.12 -8.28 -4.98
N ASP A 26 -7.44 -7.01 -4.72
CA ASP A 26 -7.52 -5.96 -5.73
C ASP A 26 -6.64 -4.75 -5.34
N PRO A 27 -5.40 -4.68 -5.85
CA PRO A 27 -4.48 -3.60 -5.52
C PRO A 27 -4.94 -2.23 -6.04
N ASP A 28 -5.74 -2.18 -7.11
CA ASP A 28 -6.26 -0.92 -7.64
C ASP A 28 -7.37 -0.37 -6.73
N ALA A 29 -8.31 -1.23 -6.33
CA ALA A 29 -9.35 -0.87 -5.37
C ALA A 29 -8.77 -0.51 -3.99
N LEU A 30 -7.72 -1.20 -3.54
CA LEU A 30 -6.98 -0.81 -2.33
C LEU A 30 -6.35 0.56 -2.46
N ARG A 31 -5.68 0.85 -3.58
CA ARG A 31 -5.08 2.16 -3.82
C ARG A 31 -6.16 3.25 -3.81
N ALA A 32 -7.29 3.01 -4.47
CA ALA A 32 -8.41 3.95 -4.47
C ALA A 32 -8.95 4.18 -3.05
N TYR A 33 -9.17 3.12 -2.27
CA TYR A 33 -9.57 3.20 -0.87
C TYR A 33 -8.56 4.00 -0.03
N HIS A 34 -7.26 3.70 -0.13
CA HIS A 34 -6.20 4.43 0.56
C HIS A 34 -6.13 5.90 0.11
N ALA A 35 -6.36 6.18 -1.17
CA ALA A 35 -6.42 7.53 -1.71
C ALA A 35 -7.62 8.34 -1.18
N THR A 36 -8.74 7.69 -0.80
CA THR A 36 -9.84 8.39 -0.11
C THR A 36 -9.44 8.90 1.28
N LEU A 37 -8.56 8.16 1.97
CA LEU A 37 -8.02 8.55 3.28
C LEU A 37 -6.87 9.55 3.13
N TYR A 38 -5.99 9.31 2.15
CA TYR A 38 -4.79 10.11 1.89
C TYR A 38 -4.69 10.42 0.39
N PRO A 39 -5.22 11.57 -0.08
CA PRO A 39 -5.28 11.91 -1.51
C PRO A 39 -3.93 11.92 -2.23
N ALA A 40 -2.83 12.12 -1.50
CA ALA A 40 -1.49 12.08 -2.07
C ALA A 40 -1.03 10.65 -2.45
N ILE A 41 -1.70 9.59 -2.00
CA ILE A 41 -1.47 8.21 -2.45
C ILE A 41 -1.81 8.04 -3.94
N THR A 42 -2.76 8.81 -4.47
CA THR A 42 -3.09 8.81 -5.90
C THR A 42 -1.85 9.00 -6.77
N ASN A 43 -0.94 9.89 -6.37
CA ASN A 43 0.31 10.16 -7.09
C ASN A 43 1.56 9.60 -6.35
N ALA A 44 1.36 8.74 -5.35
CA ALA A 44 2.47 8.12 -4.64
C ALA A 44 3.07 6.97 -5.47
N GLU A 45 4.37 6.77 -5.27
CA GLU A 45 5.10 5.60 -5.74
C GLU A 45 4.88 4.45 -4.74
N MET A 46 4.65 3.24 -5.26
CA MET A 46 4.61 2.03 -4.44
C MET A 46 6.02 1.44 -4.38
N ILE A 47 6.60 1.42 -3.19
CA ILE A 47 7.91 0.85 -2.91
C ILE A 47 7.69 -0.48 -2.20
N ASP A 48 8.38 -1.52 -2.68
CA ASP A 48 8.45 -2.79 -1.97
C ASP A 48 9.36 -2.62 -0.74
N ALA A 49 8.77 -2.66 0.46
CA ALA A 49 9.51 -2.56 1.72
C ALA A 49 9.95 -3.95 2.24
N GLY A 50 9.66 -5.02 1.48
CA GLY A 50 9.99 -6.39 1.81
C GLY A 50 8.99 -7.06 2.75
N VAL A 51 9.40 -8.18 3.34
CA VAL A 51 8.57 -8.94 4.28
C VAL A 51 8.87 -8.50 5.71
N SER A 52 7.85 -8.05 6.43
CA SER A 52 7.92 -7.80 7.87
C SER A 52 7.14 -8.88 8.61
N GLY A 53 7.87 -9.79 9.27
CA GLY A 53 7.28 -10.95 9.94
C GLY A 53 6.66 -11.93 8.92
N THR A 54 5.33 -11.95 8.84
CA THR A 54 4.57 -12.81 7.90
C THR A 54 3.86 -12.03 6.79
N GLU A 55 4.03 -10.71 6.75
CA GLU A 55 3.31 -9.82 5.84
C GLU A 55 4.26 -9.19 4.82
N HIS A 56 3.81 -9.08 3.57
CA HIS A 56 4.54 -8.33 2.56
C HIS A 56 4.17 -6.85 2.66
N VAL A 57 5.13 -6.00 2.98
CA VAL A 57 4.91 -4.59 3.23
C VAL A 57 5.18 -3.80 1.95
N THR A 58 4.17 -3.08 1.49
CA THR A 58 4.29 -2.10 0.40
C THR A 58 4.18 -0.70 0.99
N GLU A 59 5.16 0.15 0.77
CA GLU A 59 5.15 1.53 1.24
C GLU A 59 4.80 2.49 0.10
N TYR A 60 3.76 3.30 0.30
CA TYR A 60 3.44 4.44 -0.54
C TYR A 60 4.35 5.61 -0.15
N ARG A 61 5.21 6.01 -1.07
CA ARG A 61 6.04 7.21 -0.93
C ARG A 61 5.46 8.33 -1.77
N ARG A 62 5.07 9.44 -1.11
CA ARG A 62 4.61 10.63 -1.83
C ARG A 62 5.70 11.05 -2.82
N ALA A 63 5.31 11.33 -4.06
CA ALA A 63 6.16 12.08 -4.98
C ALA A 63 6.28 13.51 -4.41
N VAL A 64 7.26 13.72 -3.53
CA VAL A 64 7.71 15.06 -3.16
C VAL A 64 8.31 15.62 -4.43
N GLY A 65 7.51 16.42 -5.16
CA GLY A 65 7.99 17.11 -6.33
C GLY A 65 9.29 17.81 -5.96
N THR A 66 10.38 17.41 -6.60
CA THR A 66 11.64 18.14 -6.55
C THR A 66 11.34 19.52 -7.13
N LYS A 67 10.95 20.46 -6.27
CA LYS A 67 11.08 21.89 -6.56
C LYS A 67 12.58 22.18 -6.57
N GLY A 68 13.19 21.91 -7.72
CA GLY A 68 14.47 22.49 -8.13
C GLY A 68 14.20 23.55 -9.17
#